data_AF-A0A3N5SE39-F1
#
_entry.id   AF-A0A3N5SE39-F1
#
_cell.length_a   1.000
_cell.length_b   1.000
_cell.length_c   1.000
_cell.angle_alpha   90.00
_cell.angle_beta   90.00
_cell.angle_gamma   90.00
#
_symmetry.space_group_name_H-M   'P 1'
#
loop_
_entity.id
_entity.type
_entity.pdbx_description
1 polymer ?
#
loop_
_entity_poly.entity_id
_entity_poly.type
_entity_poly.pdbx_seq_one_letter_code
_entity_poly.pdbx_strand_id
1 'polypeptide(L)'
;MARGSSGTHPPAPGLENRETGLSAICLATELTEPSEKKNSESLCSPPAPAPKAGVWQKDEMNKTSLRNFLGKLPLAAELDYSLRQKNRVRRDHYNLSRLAESLPQAVAQAKPFIEQAKAGKNVLFFATLHYWIEQAAYLSLTLAGLGHKVTLMTLPYSEWHKEMDKLTQRQRALYTRDCLSALTPFVRHVSFPDPSTRSGRRLKPASVLPAALQADVEEVSLWDAQYTLMREEVDMGSPADRAVYDLRIKRNTFAALAALKWMQTHQPDVVLIPNGLILEMGIVFRVARYLNIPAMTFEFNDQREQIWLAQNTSIMRQDTDYLVDARCKLPMTDEMYERLADLENARRGARVWGKSKRLWQYVSAQGAEQTRKALGLDERPVVLLAANVLGDSLTLGRNIFADSMSEWITRTVRFFANRPDVQLVIRVHPGEKLVPQAKSMGTVVREALPEIPNHIHLINALDNVNTYDLIEIASLGLAYTTTVGVETAMNGIPVISCGQTHYRGRGFTIDPDSWDEYFSVLEKVLSDLPAHRLPEEQVAKAWNYAYRFFFEYPHPFPWRLMNFWDDLEVWPVEKVLSGEGMAQFGETFKFLVGEPFSWKD
;
A
#
# COMPACT_ATOMS: atom_id res chain seq x y z
N MET A 1 -21.32 40.84 48.12
CA MET A 1 -19.94 41.20 48.50
C MET A 1 -18.99 40.25 47.77
N ALA A 2 -17.98 40.84 47.13
CA ALA A 2 -17.04 40.21 46.22
C ALA A 2 -15.92 39.41 46.92
N ARG A 3 -15.28 38.53 46.14
CA ARG A 3 -13.85 38.12 46.05
C ARG A 3 -13.83 36.62 45.66
N GLY A 4 -13.22 36.13 44.58
CA GLY A 4 -12.14 36.65 43.75
C GLY A 4 -10.83 35.94 44.10
N SER A 5 -10.48 34.87 43.38
CA SER A 5 -9.10 34.38 43.28
C SER A 5 -8.84 33.82 41.87
N SER A 6 -7.92 34.50 41.19
CA SER A 6 -7.37 34.24 39.88
C SER A 6 -6.23 33.22 39.96
N GLY A 7 -6.27 32.18 39.14
CA GLY A 7 -5.15 31.28 38.86
C GLY A 7 -4.79 31.37 37.38
N THR A 8 -3.62 31.94 37.10
CA THR A 8 -3.01 32.09 35.77
C THR A 8 -2.30 30.79 35.37
N HIS A 9 -2.69 30.19 34.23
CA HIS A 9 -1.95 29.10 33.58
C HIS A 9 -0.95 29.67 32.55
N PRO A 10 0.26 29.10 32.42
CA PRO A 10 1.29 29.55 31.47
C PRO A 10 0.99 29.12 30.02
N PRO A 11 1.55 29.81 29.01
CA PRO A 11 1.28 29.53 27.60
C PRO A 11 1.96 28.23 27.12
N ALA A 12 1.25 27.50 26.26
CA ALA A 12 1.74 26.28 25.61
C ALA A 12 2.93 26.57 24.66
N PRO A 13 3.96 25.71 24.61
CA PRO A 13 5.04 25.84 23.66
C PRO A 13 4.58 25.46 22.25
N GLY A 14 5.03 26.23 21.26
CA GLY A 14 4.73 26.05 19.85
C GLY A 14 5.22 24.71 19.31
N LEU A 15 4.31 23.99 18.66
CA LEU A 15 4.60 22.81 17.85
C LEU A 15 5.13 23.26 16.50
N GLU A 16 6.44 23.13 16.29
CA GLU A 16 7.04 23.15 14.97
C GLU A 16 6.50 21.98 14.13
N ASN A 17 5.97 22.30 12.96
CA ASN A 17 5.51 21.35 11.95
C ASN A 17 6.62 20.35 11.60
N ARG A 18 6.38 19.07 11.88
CA ARG A 18 7.13 17.94 11.32
C ARG A 18 6.19 17.08 10.48
N GLU A 19 6.65 16.81 9.27
CA GLU A 19 5.98 16.19 8.13
C GLU A 19 5.31 14.84 8.46
N THR A 20 4.13 14.64 7.88
CA THR A 20 3.18 13.57 8.16
C THR A 20 3.44 12.33 7.30
N GLY A 21 3.55 11.15 7.93
CA GLY A 21 3.73 9.87 7.25
C GLY A 21 2.43 9.17 6.84
N LEU A 22 2.48 8.48 5.69
CA LEU A 22 1.52 7.48 5.22
C LEU A 22 2.32 6.32 4.58
N SER A 23 1.88 5.06 4.61
CA SER A 23 2.66 3.95 3.99
C SER A 23 1.97 3.17 2.87
N ALA A 24 0.74 3.49 2.48
CA ALA A 24 0.11 2.91 1.29
C ALA A 24 0.04 3.91 0.11
N ILE A 25 -0.24 5.19 0.42
CA ILE A 25 -0.34 6.28 -0.56
C ILE A 25 1.04 6.91 -0.88
N CYS A 26 1.99 6.90 0.06
CA CYS A 26 3.24 7.69 -0.04
C CYS A 26 4.19 7.31 -1.17
N LEU A 27 4.08 6.10 -1.73
CA LEU A 27 4.94 5.73 -2.85
C LEU A 27 4.72 6.69 -4.04
N ALA A 28 3.48 7.12 -4.32
CA ALA A 28 3.23 8.00 -5.46
C ALA A 28 3.62 9.48 -5.21
N THR A 29 3.64 9.96 -3.97
CA THR A 29 3.71 11.40 -3.66
C THR A 29 5.08 11.98 -3.34
N GLU A 30 6.04 11.21 -2.84
CA GLU A 30 7.36 11.76 -2.42
C GLU A 30 8.32 12.08 -3.60
N LEU A 31 7.90 11.88 -4.85
CA LEU A 31 8.76 12.08 -6.03
C LEU A 31 8.55 13.42 -6.77
N THR A 32 7.75 14.34 -6.22
CA THR A 32 7.45 15.64 -6.86
C THR A 32 7.88 16.89 -6.08
N GLU A 33 8.49 16.80 -4.90
CA GLU A 33 8.93 18.02 -4.19
C GLU A 33 10.32 18.51 -4.63
N PRO A 34 10.46 19.76 -5.14
CA PRO A 34 11.74 20.41 -5.27
C PRO A 34 12.17 20.97 -3.90
N SER A 35 13.44 20.81 -3.56
CA SER A 35 14.04 21.32 -2.32
C SER A 35 13.81 22.83 -2.12
N GLU A 36 13.01 23.23 -1.14
CA GLU A 36 12.90 24.63 -0.75
C GLU A 36 14.05 25.06 0.17
N LYS A 37 14.81 26.06 -0.28
CA LYS A 37 15.71 26.85 0.57
C LYS A 37 14.93 28.03 1.14
N LYS A 38 14.99 28.19 2.46
CA LYS A 38 14.58 29.41 3.16
C LYS A 38 15.36 30.63 2.66
N ASN A 39 14.66 31.71 2.31
CA ASN A 39 14.97 33.08 2.74
C ASN A 39 13.81 34.03 2.43
N SER A 40 13.49 34.86 3.41
CA SER A 40 12.48 35.91 3.44
C SER A 40 12.96 37.18 2.71
N GLU A 41 12.07 37.83 1.93
CA GLU A 41 11.64 39.25 2.04
C GLU A 41 11.04 39.85 0.75
N SER A 42 9.91 40.55 0.94
CA SER A 42 9.27 41.66 0.19
C SER A 42 8.96 41.61 -1.33
N LEU A 43 7.63 41.58 -1.60
CA LEU A 43 6.82 42.38 -2.54
C LEU A 43 7.49 43.14 -3.72
N CYS A 44 7.27 42.64 -4.94
CA CYS A 44 6.74 43.37 -6.11
C CYS A 44 6.60 42.44 -7.33
N SER A 45 5.45 42.45 -7.99
CA SER A 45 5.15 41.64 -9.18
C SER A 45 6.00 42.06 -10.40
N PRO A 46 6.61 41.12 -11.17
CA PRO A 46 7.19 41.42 -12.48
C PRO A 46 6.33 40.87 -13.65
N PRO A 47 6.48 41.42 -14.87
CA PRO A 47 5.57 41.18 -15.99
C PRO A 47 5.87 39.85 -16.72
N ALA A 48 4.87 39.39 -17.50
CA ALA A 48 4.89 38.14 -18.26
C ALA A 48 6.13 37.97 -19.18
N PRO A 49 6.73 36.77 -19.29
CA PRO A 49 7.86 36.55 -20.18
C PRO A 49 7.42 36.22 -21.62
N ALA A 50 8.05 36.89 -22.58
CA ALA A 50 8.02 36.58 -24.01
C ALA A 50 8.78 35.26 -24.32
N PRO A 51 8.49 34.58 -25.45
CA PRO A 51 8.97 33.22 -25.69
C PRO A 51 10.45 33.23 -26.10
N LYS A 52 11.27 32.38 -25.45
CA LYS A 52 12.62 32.06 -25.93
C LYS A 52 12.64 30.71 -26.64
N ALA A 53 13.05 30.76 -27.90
CA ALA A 53 13.25 29.64 -28.81
C ALA A 53 14.38 28.69 -28.37
N GLY A 54 14.32 27.46 -28.87
CA GLY A 54 14.99 26.30 -28.29
C GLY A 54 16.46 26.12 -28.64
N VAL A 55 17.23 25.69 -27.65
CA VAL A 55 18.55 25.03 -27.76
C VAL A 55 18.77 24.16 -26.51
N TRP A 56 18.06 23.03 -26.34
CA TRP A 56 18.30 22.11 -25.20
C TRP A 56 18.15 20.60 -25.48
N GLN A 57 17.89 20.15 -26.72
CA GLN A 57 17.56 18.72 -26.97
C GLN A 57 18.67 17.83 -27.56
N LYS A 58 19.72 18.37 -28.21
CA LYS A 58 20.70 17.53 -28.93
C LYS A 58 21.79 16.88 -28.04
N ASP A 59 22.28 17.58 -27.02
CA ASP A 59 23.43 17.11 -26.22
C ASP A 59 23.06 16.04 -25.19
N GLU A 60 21.86 16.08 -24.60
CA GLU A 60 21.40 15.05 -23.66
C GLU A 60 21.14 13.72 -24.37
N MET A 61 20.55 13.76 -25.56
CA MET A 61 20.25 12.56 -26.35
C MET A 61 21.53 11.80 -26.74
N ASN A 62 22.62 12.53 -26.99
CA ASN A 62 23.93 11.97 -27.32
C ASN A 62 24.61 11.34 -26.10
N LYS A 63 24.50 11.96 -24.92
CA LYS A 63 25.01 11.42 -23.65
C LYS A 63 24.27 10.15 -23.21
N THR A 64 22.94 10.14 -23.27
CA THR A 64 22.14 8.96 -22.90
C THR A 64 22.40 7.79 -23.83
N SER A 65 22.53 8.04 -25.13
CA SER A 65 22.89 7.02 -26.12
C SER A 65 24.28 6.43 -25.85
N LEU A 66 25.27 7.27 -25.55
CA LEU A 66 26.61 6.83 -25.17
C LEU A 66 26.61 6.00 -23.88
N ARG A 67 25.92 6.44 -22.83
CA ARG A 67 25.79 5.68 -21.58
C ARG A 67 25.10 4.33 -21.81
N ASN A 68 24.07 4.28 -22.65
CA ASN A 68 23.42 3.03 -23.03
C ASN A 68 24.36 2.09 -23.82
N PHE A 69 25.20 2.63 -24.70
CA PHE A 69 26.21 1.86 -25.41
C PHE A 69 27.28 1.31 -24.45
N LEU A 70 27.86 2.16 -23.61
CA LEU A 70 28.84 1.77 -22.59
C LEU A 70 28.25 0.72 -21.63
N GLY A 71 26.98 0.87 -21.25
CA GLY A 71 26.27 -0.09 -20.43
C GLY A 71 26.10 -1.47 -21.08
N LYS A 72 26.20 -1.60 -22.42
CA LYS A 72 26.19 -2.90 -23.11
C LYS A 72 27.57 -3.54 -23.19
N LEU A 73 28.64 -2.75 -23.13
CA LEU A 73 30.00 -3.27 -23.22
C LEU A 73 30.34 -4.13 -21.99
N PRO A 74 31.02 -5.27 -22.17
CA PRO A 74 31.55 -6.04 -21.04
C PRO A 74 32.53 -5.20 -20.22
N LEU A 75 32.47 -5.30 -18.89
CA LEU A 75 33.42 -4.67 -17.94
C LEU A 75 33.45 -3.14 -17.91
N ALA A 76 32.81 -2.43 -18.85
CA ALA A 76 32.86 -0.97 -18.91
C ALA A 76 32.22 -0.31 -17.68
N ALA A 77 31.09 -0.85 -17.21
CA ALA A 77 30.42 -0.35 -16.01
C ALA A 77 31.25 -0.63 -14.76
N GLU A 78 31.88 -1.80 -14.69
CA GLU A 78 32.73 -2.26 -13.59
C GLU A 78 34.01 -1.44 -13.49
N LEU A 79 34.65 -1.14 -14.62
CA LEU A 79 35.84 -0.30 -14.68
C LEU A 79 35.53 1.15 -14.31
N ASP A 80 34.49 1.75 -14.89
CA ASP A 80 34.10 3.12 -14.53
C ASP A 80 33.68 3.20 -13.05
N TYR A 81 32.97 2.18 -12.56
CA TYR A 81 32.59 2.09 -11.16
C TYR A 81 33.81 2.02 -10.24
N SER A 82 34.71 1.06 -10.46
CA SER A 82 35.89 0.84 -9.62
C SER A 82 36.87 2.02 -9.64
N LEU A 83 37.02 2.70 -10.78
CA LEU A 83 38.01 3.77 -10.93
C LEU A 83 37.47 5.15 -10.51
N ARG A 84 36.17 5.41 -10.66
CA ARG A 84 35.62 6.78 -10.54
C ARG A 84 34.42 6.92 -9.62
N GLN A 85 33.62 5.87 -9.43
CA GLN A 85 32.33 6.01 -8.73
C GLN A 85 32.30 5.34 -7.35
N LYS A 86 33.14 4.33 -7.08
CA LYS A 86 33.08 3.54 -5.86
C LYS A 86 33.15 4.37 -4.58
N ASN A 87 34.03 5.38 -4.56
CA ASN A 87 34.24 6.25 -3.40
C ASN A 87 33.54 7.61 -3.53
N ARG A 88 32.69 7.79 -4.54
CA ARG A 88 32.02 9.06 -4.80
C ARG A 88 30.74 9.14 -3.98
N VAL A 89 30.57 10.25 -3.26
CA VAL A 89 29.30 10.56 -2.57
C VAL A 89 28.18 10.64 -3.60
N ARG A 90 27.19 9.75 -3.47
CA ARG A 90 25.99 9.76 -4.29
C ARG A 90 25.01 10.81 -3.79
N ARG A 91 24.41 11.53 -4.73
CA ARG A 91 23.35 12.52 -4.48
C ARG A 91 22.08 12.19 -5.28
N ASP A 92 21.95 10.96 -5.77
CA ASP A 92 20.75 10.50 -6.46
C ASP A 92 19.76 9.87 -5.46
N HIS A 93 18.49 9.78 -5.87
CA HIS A 93 17.40 9.17 -5.10
C HIS A 93 17.61 7.66 -4.80
N TYR A 94 18.70 7.06 -5.27
CA TYR A 94 19.10 5.69 -4.94
C TYR A 94 20.33 5.73 -4.04
N ASN A 95 20.10 5.70 -2.73
CA ASN A 95 21.16 5.76 -1.73
C ASN A 95 21.02 4.59 -0.75
N LEU A 96 22.14 3.92 -0.45
CA LEU A 96 22.25 2.82 0.50
C LEU A 96 23.40 3.07 1.50
N SER A 97 23.80 4.33 1.70
CA SER A 97 24.94 4.69 2.56
C SER A 97 24.70 4.30 4.01
N ARG A 98 23.47 4.51 4.52
CA ARG A 98 23.09 4.11 5.88
C ARG A 98 23.23 2.60 6.06
N LEU A 99 22.71 1.83 5.10
CA LEU A 99 22.87 0.37 5.07
C LEU A 99 24.35 -0.05 5.07
N ALA A 100 25.18 0.54 4.21
CA ALA A 100 26.60 0.19 4.16
C ALA A 100 27.35 0.46 5.47
N GLU A 101 26.96 1.51 6.19
CA GLU A 101 27.56 1.91 7.46
C GLU A 101 27.12 1.01 8.63
N SER A 102 25.83 0.69 8.72
CA SER A 102 25.25 -0.02 9.86
C SER A 102 25.32 -1.55 9.78
N LEU A 103 25.35 -2.10 8.57
CA LEU A 103 25.24 -3.55 8.32
C LEU A 103 26.37 -4.40 8.93
N PRO A 104 27.66 -3.98 8.94
CA PRO A 104 28.73 -4.76 9.57
C PRO A 104 28.48 -5.03 11.06
N GLN A 105 27.98 -4.04 11.81
CA GLN A 105 27.64 -4.20 13.22
C GLN A 105 26.45 -5.16 13.40
N ALA A 106 25.42 -5.02 12.58
CA ALA A 106 24.26 -5.93 12.60
C ALA A 106 24.66 -7.38 12.34
N VAL A 107 25.60 -7.61 11.40
CA VAL A 107 26.14 -8.95 11.12
C VAL A 107 26.91 -9.51 12.31
N ALA A 108 27.72 -8.70 12.99
CA ALA A 108 28.42 -9.11 14.20
C ALA A 108 27.44 -9.50 15.32
N GLN A 109 26.33 -8.76 15.47
CA GLN A 109 25.25 -9.04 16.41
C GLN A 109 24.49 -10.34 16.10
N ALA A 110 24.23 -10.63 14.83
CA ALA A 110 23.50 -11.82 14.42
C ALA A 110 24.35 -13.10 14.46
N LYS A 111 25.67 -12.98 14.30
CA LYS A 111 26.60 -14.13 14.15
C LYS A 111 26.47 -15.20 15.25
N PRO A 112 26.41 -14.88 16.56
CA PRO A 112 26.27 -15.89 17.60
C PRO A 112 24.99 -16.73 17.46
N PHE A 113 23.90 -16.09 17.00
CA PHE A 113 22.62 -16.78 16.76
C PHE A 113 22.72 -17.69 15.53
N ILE A 114 23.33 -17.21 14.43
CA ILE A 114 23.53 -17.98 13.21
C ILE A 114 24.33 -19.26 13.47
N GLU A 115 25.41 -19.16 14.27
CA GLU A 115 26.28 -20.31 14.59
C GLU A 115 25.59 -21.37 15.46
N GLN A 116 24.56 -20.99 16.21
CA GLN A 116 23.79 -21.88 17.09
C GLN A 116 22.47 -22.36 16.47
N ALA A 117 22.03 -21.72 15.39
CA ALA A 117 20.73 -21.97 14.80
C ALA A 117 20.67 -23.35 14.13
N LYS A 118 19.51 -24.00 14.25
CA LYS A 118 19.22 -25.24 13.53
C LYS A 118 18.91 -24.93 12.08
N ALA A 119 19.29 -25.82 11.17
CA ALA A 119 19.01 -25.66 9.75
C ALA A 119 17.50 -25.49 9.51
N GLY A 120 17.13 -24.36 8.92
CA GLY A 120 15.78 -24.04 8.49
C GLY A 120 15.59 -24.18 6.98
N LYS A 121 14.51 -23.55 6.48
CA LYS A 121 14.14 -23.50 5.07
C LYS A 121 15.12 -22.70 4.19
N ASN A 122 15.14 -23.01 2.89
CA ASN A 122 15.73 -22.21 1.83
C ASN A 122 14.75 -21.11 1.43
N VAL A 123 15.06 -19.87 1.77
CA VAL A 123 14.18 -18.71 1.55
C VAL A 123 14.73 -17.89 0.40
N LEU A 124 13.91 -17.63 -0.62
CA LEU A 124 14.18 -16.58 -1.60
C LEU A 124 13.44 -15.31 -1.17
N PHE A 125 14.17 -14.23 -0.89
CA PHE A 125 13.57 -12.94 -0.57
C PHE A 125 13.82 -11.96 -1.72
N PHE A 126 12.75 -11.50 -2.38
CA PHE A 126 12.83 -10.50 -3.44
C PHE A 126 12.68 -9.08 -2.90
N ALA A 127 13.55 -8.16 -3.35
CA ALA A 127 13.45 -6.74 -3.04
C ALA A 127 13.81 -5.86 -4.26
N THR A 128 13.03 -4.82 -4.50
CA THR A 128 13.25 -3.79 -5.53
C THR A 128 13.21 -2.41 -4.90
N LEU A 129 13.82 -1.39 -5.49
CA LEU A 129 13.90 -0.04 -4.90
C LEU A 129 14.79 -0.01 -3.64
N HIS A 130 15.35 1.16 -3.32
CA HIS A 130 16.40 1.23 -2.29
C HIS A 130 15.88 0.92 -0.89
N TYR A 131 14.75 1.51 -0.47
CA TYR A 131 14.18 1.32 0.87
C TYR A 131 13.73 -0.12 1.16
N TRP A 132 13.17 -0.85 0.18
CA TRP A 132 12.89 -2.28 0.36
C TRP A 132 14.19 -3.10 0.45
N ILE A 133 15.24 -2.73 -0.28
CA ILE A 133 16.54 -3.41 -0.19
C ILE A 133 17.15 -3.20 1.21
N GLU A 134 17.05 -2.00 1.80
CA GLU A 134 17.50 -1.73 3.17
C GLU A 134 16.79 -2.62 4.18
N GLN A 135 15.45 -2.64 4.15
CA GLN A 135 14.65 -3.46 5.06
C GLN A 135 14.85 -4.97 4.85
N ALA A 136 14.92 -5.40 3.58
CA ALA A 136 15.12 -6.80 3.24
C ALA A 136 16.50 -7.33 3.65
N ALA A 137 17.53 -6.49 3.67
CA ALA A 137 18.86 -6.87 4.15
C ALA A 137 18.85 -7.30 5.61
N TYR A 138 18.17 -6.52 6.47
CA TYR A 138 18.05 -6.80 7.89
C TYR A 138 17.15 -7.99 8.18
N LEU A 139 15.99 -8.07 7.53
CA LEU A 139 15.11 -9.22 7.69
C LEU A 139 15.78 -10.51 7.16
N SER A 140 16.55 -10.45 6.07
CA SER A 140 17.34 -11.60 5.61
C SER A 140 18.37 -12.06 6.64
N LEU A 141 19.03 -11.12 7.32
CA LEU A 141 20.00 -11.42 8.35
C LEU A 141 19.34 -12.05 9.59
N THR A 142 18.17 -11.55 10.00
CA THR A 142 17.37 -12.14 11.09
C THR A 142 16.94 -13.54 10.75
N LEU A 143 16.40 -13.79 9.54
CA LEU A 143 16.04 -15.13 9.11
C LEU A 143 17.26 -16.07 9.07
N ALA A 144 18.43 -15.59 8.67
CA ALA A 144 19.67 -16.35 8.79
C ALA A 144 20.03 -16.66 10.26
N GLY A 145 19.83 -15.71 11.18
CA GLY A 145 19.97 -15.89 12.62
C GLY A 145 19.01 -16.90 13.23
N LEU A 146 17.87 -17.14 12.57
CA LEU A 146 16.92 -18.20 12.89
C LEU A 146 17.25 -19.54 12.17
N GLY A 147 18.33 -19.58 11.40
CA GLY A 147 18.87 -20.78 10.77
C GLY A 147 18.42 -21.03 9.33
N HIS A 148 17.66 -20.10 8.74
CA HIS A 148 17.24 -20.19 7.34
C HIS A 148 18.38 -19.89 6.37
N LYS A 149 18.38 -20.59 5.23
CA LYS A 149 19.30 -20.31 4.13
C LYS A 149 18.68 -19.27 3.20
N VAL A 150 19.03 -18.01 3.43
CA VAL A 150 18.41 -16.90 2.70
C VAL A 150 19.19 -16.54 1.44
N THR A 151 18.48 -16.45 0.32
CA THR A 151 18.94 -15.75 -0.89
C THR A 151 18.18 -14.43 -1.01
N LEU A 152 18.89 -13.31 -0.84
CA LEU A 152 18.37 -11.98 -1.12
C LEU A 152 18.55 -11.64 -2.60
N MET A 153 17.44 -11.58 -3.33
CA MET A 153 17.37 -11.24 -4.75
C MET A 153 16.97 -9.78 -4.94
N THR A 154 17.89 -8.97 -5.47
CA THR A 154 17.66 -7.53 -5.62
C THR A 154 17.47 -7.08 -7.06
N LEU A 155 16.56 -6.12 -7.25
CA LEU A 155 16.39 -5.35 -8.48
C LEU A 155 16.53 -3.85 -8.17
N PRO A 156 17.74 -3.27 -8.31
CA PRO A 156 18.06 -1.96 -7.76
C PRO A 156 17.62 -0.80 -8.66
N TYR A 157 16.32 -0.68 -8.93
CA TYR A 157 15.75 0.52 -9.55
C TYR A 157 15.70 1.67 -8.54
N SER A 158 15.76 2.93 -9.02
CA SER A 158 15.43 4.09 -8.18
C SER A 158 13.95 4.39 -8.18
N GLU A 159 13.33 4.25 -9.36
CA GLU A 159 11.96 4.66 -9.64
C GLU A 159 11.34 3.62 -10.58
N TRP A 160 10.08 3.28 -10.37
CA TRP A 160 9.36 2.30 -11.19
C TRP A 160 8.84 2.86 -12.52
N HIS A 161 8.63 4.18 -12.59
CA HIS A 161 7.97 4.87 -13.71
C HIS A 161 8.93 5.58 -14.68
N LYS A 162 10.24 5.61 -14.39
CA LYS A 162 11.25 6.21 -15.27
C LYS A 162 12.23 5.16 -15.78
N GLU A 163 12.48 5.19 -17.09
CA GLU A 163 13.56 4.41 -17.68
C GLU A 163 14.91 5.06 -17.35
N MET A 164 15.88 4.23 -16.97
CA MET A 164 17.24 4.64 -16.63
C MET A 164 18.21 4.04 -17.65
N ASP A 165 19.29 4.76 -17.96
CA ASP A 165 20.31 4.24 -18.87
C ASP A 165 21.00 2.99 -18.31
N LYS A 166 21.43 2.10 -19.20
CA LYS A 166 21.99 0.79 -18.86
C LYS A 166 23.28 0.86 -18.03
N LEU A 167 24.11 1.88 -18.25
CA LEU A 167 25.36 2.04 -17.51
C LEU A 167 25.06 2.41 -16.06
N THR A 168 24.21 3.40 -15.84
CA THR A 168 23.77 3.81 -14.50
C THR A 168 23.10 2.66 -13.76
N GLN A 169 22.21 1.91 -14.43
CA GLN A 169 21.54 0.77 -13.82
C GLN A 169 22.53 -0.33 -13.40
N ARG A 170 23.55 -0.61 -14.22
CA ARG A 170 24.63 -1.54 -13.86
C ARG A 170 25.48 -1.03 -12.70
N GLN A 171 25.81 0.27 -12.68
CA GLN A 171 26.55 0.88 -11.58
C GLN A 171 25.78 0.82 -10.26
N ARG A 172 24.44 0.94 -10.31
CA ARG A 172 23.60 0.72 -9.13
C ARG A 172 23.66 -0.71 -8.64
N ALA A 173 23.58 -1.71 -9.53
CA ALA A 173 23.73 -3.11 -9.13
C ALA A 173 25.08 -3.41 -8.46
N LEU A 174 26.17 -2.83 -8.97
CA LEU A 174 27.49 -2.94 -8.34
C LEU A 174 27.53 -2.25 -6.97
N TYR A 175 26.97 -1.04 -6.87
CA TYR A 175 26.86 -0.32 -5.60
C TYR A 175 26.04 -1.09 -4.57
N THR A 176 24.86 -1.60 -4.92
CA THR A 176 24.04 -2.44 -4.04
C THR A 176 24.81 -3.66 -3.57
N ARG A 177 25.53 -4.35 -4.46
CA ARG A 177 26.35 -5.51 -4.09
C ARG A 177 27.45 -5.14 -3.10
N ASP A 178 28.14 -4.02 -3.33
CA ASP A 178 29.21 -3.55 -2.44
C ASP A 178 28.63 -3.14 -1.07
N CYS A 179 27.46 -2.48 -1.01
CA CYS A 179 26.78 -2.16 0.25
C CYS A 179 26.32 -3.41 1.03
N LEU A 180 25.94 -4.48 0.33
CA LEU A 180 25.49 -5.73 0.93
C LEU A 180 26.65 -6.71 1.24
N SER A 181 27.91 -6.35 0.95
CA SER A 181 29.02 -7.31 0.99
C SER A 181 29.20 -7.96 2.37
N ALA A 182 28.91 -7.23 3.45
CA ALA A 182 28.99 -7.71 4.82
C ALA A 182 28.06 -8.91 5.10
N LEU A 183 26.98 -9.08 4.34
CA LEU A 183 26.05 -10.21 4.47
C LEU A 183 26.56 -11.52 3.88
N THR A 184 27.51 -11.46 2.93
CA THR A 184 27.93 -12.59 2.09
C THR A 184 28.29 -13.88 2.86
N PRO A 185 28.85 -13.84 4.09
CA PRO A 185 29.10 -15.07 4.86
C PRO A 185 27.83 -15.83 5.26
N PHE A 186 26.68 -15.15 5.34
CA PHE A 186 25.45 -15.69 5.96
C PHE A 186 24.21 -15.62 5.05
N VAL A 187 24.13 -14.63 4.16
CA VAL A 187 23.04 -14.45 3.20
C VAL A 187 23.62 -14.40 1.80
N ARG A 188 23.05 -15.21 0.89
CA ARG A 188 23.44 -15.19 -0.52
C ARG A 188 22.80 -14.00 -1.21
N HIS A 189 23.59 -13.08 -1.75
CA HIS A 189 23.08 -12.02 -2.62
C HIS A 189 23.06 -12.45 -4.10
N VAL A 190 21.95 -12.20 -4.78
CA VAL A 190 21.83 -12.27 -6.25
C VAL A 190 21.15 -11.01 -6.76
N SER A 191 21.53 -10.53 -7.95
CA SER A 191 20.88 -9.37 -8.55
C SER A 191 20.47 -9.66 -9.99
N PHE A 192 19.25 -9.28 -10.38
CA PHE A 192 18.77 -9.49 -11.75
C PHE A 192 19.68 -8.85 -12.83
N PRO A 193 20.21 -7.62 -12.67
CA PRO A 193 21.10 -7.02 -13.64
C PRO A 193 22.57 -7.48 -13.50
N ASP A 194 22.90 -8.45 -12.64
CA ASP A 194 24.31 -8.74 -12.27
C ASP A 194 25.19 -8.98 -13.51
N PRO A 195 26.19 -8.10 -13.74
CA PRO A 195 27.11 -8.22 -14.86
C PRO A 195 28.35 -9.10 -14.55
N SER A 196 28.47 -9.75 -13.38
CA SER A 196 29.70 -10.43 -12.99
C SER A 196 30.10 -11.62 -13.90
N THR A 197 31.18 -11.41 -14.65
CA THR A 197 31.79 -12.36 -15.60
C THR A 197 32.84 -13.28 -14.98
N ARG A 198 33.26 -13.06 -13.73
CA ARG A 198 34.34 -13.84 -13.10
C ARG A 198 33.89 -15.12 -12.39
N SER A 199 32.59 -15.27 -12.10
CA SER A 199 32.05 -16.43 -11.36
C SER A 199 31.22 -17.40 -12.21
N GLY A 200 31.03 -17.12 -13.52
CA GLY A 200 30.10 -17.87 -14.36
C GLY A 200 28.61 -17.72 -13.99
N ARG A 201 28.26 -16.82 -13.04
CA ARG A 201 26.91 -16.65 -12.47
C ARG A 201 26.07 -15.55 -13.13
N ARG A 202 26.14 -15.39 -14.46
CA ARG A 202 25.15 -14.54 -15.13
C ARG A 202 23.78 -15.19 -14.97
N LEU A 203 22.82 -14.50 -14.36
CA LEU A 203 21.43 -14.91 -14.48
C LEU A 203 21.05 -14.80 -15.96
N LYS A 204 20.97 -15.93 -16.66
CA LYS A 204 20.40 -15.99 -18.00
C LYS A 204 18.89 -16.11 -17.80
N PRO A 205 18.07 -15.11 -18.16
CA PRO A 205 16.63 -15.25 -18.08
C PRO A 205 16.15 -16.42 -18.95
N ALA A 206 14.95 -16.93 -18.71
CA ALA A 206 14.29 -17.81 -19.66
C ALA A 206 14.22 -17.15 -21.06
N SER A 207 14.13 -17.96 -22.11
CA SER A 207 13.98 -17.43 -23.47
C SER A 207 12.53 -17.08 -23.81
N VAL A 208 11.57 -17.74 -23.17
CA VAL A 208 10.13 -17.63 -23.46
C VAL A 208 9.35 -17.78 -22.14
N LEU A 209 8.25 -17.03 -22.00
CA LEU A 209 7.29 -17.22 -20.93
C LEU A 209 6.16 -18.16 -21.36
N PRO A 210 5.69 -19.07 -20.49
CA PRO A 210 4.40 -19.74 -20.66
C PRO A 210 3.27 -18.72 -20.86
N ALA A 211 2.24 -19.10 -21.62
CA ALA A 211 1.11 -18.20 -21.94
C ALA A 211 0.42 -17.61 -20.70
N ALA A 212 0.25 -18.41 -19.63
CA ALA A 212 -0.31 -17.94 -18.37
C ALA A 212 0.52 -16.80 -17.75
N LEU A 213 1.86 -16.95 -17.73
CA LEU A 213 2.75 -15.91 -17.22
C LEU A 213 2.85 -14.68 -18.13
N GLN A 214 2.57 -14.84 -19.43
CA GLN A 214 2.48 -13.69 -20.34
C GLN A 214 1.22 -12.86 -20.05
N ALA A 215 0.06 -13.52 -19.85
CA ALA A 215 -1.17 -12.84 -19.44
C ALA A 215 -1.00 -12.14 -18.07
N ASP A 216 -0.33 -12.80 -17.13
CA ASP A 216 0.03 -12.20 -15.83
C ASP A 216 0.88 -10.94 -15.96
N VAL A 217 1.83 -10.94 -16.91
CA VAL A 217 2.66 -9.75 -17.19
C VAL A 217 1.80 -8.61 -17.72
N GLU A 218 0.90 -8.88 -18.66
CA GLU A 218 0.02 -7.87 -19.24
C GLU A 218 -0.93 -7.25 -18.20
N GLU A 219 -1.53 -8.09 -17.35
CA GLU A 219 -2.43 -7.67 -16.28
C GLU A 219 -1.71 -6.81 -15.23
N VAL A 220 -0.58 -7.30 -14.69
CA VAL A 220 0.17 -6.54 -13.68
C VAL A 220 0.74 -5.27 -14.28
N SER A 221 1.15 -5.25 -15.55
CA SER A 221 1.61 -4.01 -16.20
C SER A 221 0.50 -2.98 -16.41
N LEU A 222 -0.74 -3.42 -16.61
CA LEU A 222 -1.90 -2.52 -16.61
C LEU A 222 -2.14 -1.93 -15.22
N TRP A 223 -2.14 -2.77 -14.18
CA TRP A 223 -2.25 -2.31 -12.79
C TRP A 223 -1.13 -1.36 -12.39
N ASP A 224 0.10 -1.61 -12.84
CA ASP A 224 1.24 -0.73 -12.62
C ASP A 224 1.05 0.64 -13.27
N ALA A 225 0.45 0.69 -14.45
CA ALA A 225 0.11 1.93 -15.13
C ALA A 225 -1.01 2.68 -14.40
N GLN A 226 -2.08 1.99 -13.98
CA GLN A 226 -3.16 2.55 -13.16
C GLN A 226 -2.62 3.13 -11.84
N TYR A 227 -1.76 2.38 -11.16
CA TYR A 227 -1.08 2.78 -9.95
C TYR A 227 -0.18 4.00 -10.16
N THR A 228 0.64 3.99 -11.22
CA THR A 228 1.57 5.09 -11.50
C THR A 228 0.85 6.38 -11.88
N LEU A 229 -0.23 6.26 -12.65
CA LEU A 229 -1.01 7.39 -13.16
C LEU A 229 -2.11 7.82 -12.18
N MET A 230 -2.30 7.07 -11.07
CA MET A 230 -3.32 7.31 -10.05
C MET A 230 -4.74 7.40 -10.61
N ARG A 231 -5.10 6.47 -11.51
CA ARG A 231 -6.40 6.46 -12.19
C ARG A 231 -6.79 5.05 -12.62
N GLU A 232 -8.09 4.79 -12.73
CA GLU A 232 -8.62 3.46 -13.09
C GLU A 232 -8.51 3.17 -14.59
N GLU A 233 -8.66 4.17 -15.44
CA GLU A 233 -8.59 3.99 -16.89
C GLU A 233 -7.21 4.36 -17.43
N VAL A 234 -6.64 3.47 -18.24
CA VAL A 234 -5.38 3.73 -18.96
C VAL A 234 -5.70 3.90 -20.44
N ASP A 235 -5.69 5.14 -20.91
CA ASP A 235 -5.89 5.46 -22.33
C ASP A 235 -4.68 5.00 -23.17
N MET A 236 -4.82 3.88 -23.87
CA MET A 236 -3.76 3.36 -24.75
C MET A 236 -3.57 4.18 -26.05
N GLY A 237 -4.50 5.10 -26.36
CA GLY A 237 -4.35 6.10 -27.42
C GLY A 237 -3.46 7.28 -27.02
N SER A 238 -3.36 7.57 -25.72
CA SER A 238 -2.49 8.60 -25.16
C SER A 238 -1.01 8.15 -25.20
N PRO A 239 -0.11 8.88 -25.89
CA PRO A 239 1.30 8.50 -25.95
C PRO A 239 2.00 8.45 -24.58
N ALA A 240 1.57 9.30 -23.64
CA ALA A 240 2.15 9.36 -22.30
C ALA A 240 1.82 8.11 -21.49
N ASP A 241 0.56 7.68 -21.55
CA ASP A 241 0.07 6.55 -20.76
C ASP A 241 0.54 5.23 -21.36
N ARG A 242 0.55 5.16 -22.70
CA ARG A 242 1.16 4.07 -23.44
C ARG A 242 2.64 3.90 -23.11
N ALA A 243 3.39 4.99 -22.96
CA ALA A 243 4.80 4.93 -22.58
C ALA A 243 5.01 4.35 -21.17
N VAL A 244 4.14 4.67 -20.21
CA VAL A 244 4.16 4.05 -18.87
C VAL A 244 3.87 2.55 -18.99
N TYR A 245 2.78 2.17 -19.67
CA TYR A 245 2.41 0.78 -19.85
C TYR A 245 3.51 -0.04 -20.53
N ASP A 246 4.07 0.44 -21.65
CA ASP A 246 5.13 -0.26 -22.39
C ASP A 246 6.41 -0.42 -21.54
N LEU A 247 6.75 0.59 -20.71
CA LEU A 247 7.86 0.48 -19.75
C LEU A 247 7.59 -0.64 -18.73
N ARG A 248 6.36 -0.69 -18.19
CA ARG A 248 5.97 -1.73 -17.23
C ARG A 248 5.99 -3.11 -17.86
N ILE A 249 5.47 -3.29 -19.08
CA ILE A 249 5.54 -4.54 -19.84
C ILE A 249 6.97 -5.01 -19.98
N LYS A 250 7.88 -4.12 -20.39
CA LYS A 250 9.30 -4.42 -20.56
C LYS A 250 9.94 -4.89 -19.25
N ARG A 251 9.69 -4.19 -18.13
CA ARG A 251 10.28 -4.53 -16.83
C ARG A 251 9.69 -5.80 -16.23
N ASN A 252 8.38 -5.96 -16.29
CA ASN A 252 7.66 -7.12 -15.79
C ASN A 252 8.02 -8.38 -16.60
N THR A 253 8.12 -8.29 -17.93
CA THR A 253 8.62 -9.40 -18.78
C THR A 253 10.02 -9.84 -18.35
N PHE A 254 10.94 -8.88 -18.15
CA PHE A 254 12.29 -9.18 -17.71
C PHE A 254 12.31 -9.87 -16.34
N ALA A 255 11.55 -9.33 -15.37
CA ALA A 255 11.44 -9.91 -14.03
C ALA A 255 10.85 -11.33 -14.06
N ALA A 256 9.82 -11.57 -14.87
CA ALA A 256 9.19 -12.87 -15.04
C ALA A 256 10.18 -13.90 -15.58
N LEU A 257 10.88 -13.59 -16.68
CA LEU A 257 11.86 -14.50 -17.29
C LEU A 257 13.03 -14.81 -16.34
N ALA A 258 13.47 -13.80 -15.60
CA ALA A 258 14.56 -13.90 -14.64
C ALA A 258 14.17 -14.77 -13.43
N ALA A 259 13.03 -14.47 -12.81
CA ALA A 259 12.49 -15.22 -11.67
C ALA A 259 12.19 -16.67 -12.05
N LEU A 260 11.53 -16.89 -13.19
CA LEU A 260 11.16 -18.21 -13.67
C LEU A 260 12.38 -19.11 -13.79
N LYS A 261 13.42 -18.62 -14.48
CA LYS A 261 14.65 -19.41 -14.66
C LYS A 261 15.37 -19.65 -13.35
N TRP A 262 15.45 -18.64 -12.47
CA TRP A 262 16.12 -18.80 -11.18
C TRP A 262 15.43 -19.83 -10.30
N MET A 263 14.12 -19.72 -10.13
CA MET A 263 13.31 -20.58 -9.28
C MET A 263 13.25 -22.02 -9.81
N GLN A 264 13.16 -22.22 -11.13
CA GLN A 264 13.27 -23.57 -11.73
C GLN A 264 14.62 -24.25 -11.42
N THR A 265 15.69 -23.46 -11.35
CA THR A 265 17.04 -23.98 -11.15
C THR A 265 17.35 -24.24 -9.67
N HIS A 266 16.86 -23.40 -8.77
CA HIS A 266 17.24 -23.43 -7.35
C HIS A 266 16.16 -23.98 -6.41
N GLN A 267 14.89 -23.97 -6.84
CA GLN A 267 13.73 -24.51 -6.10
C GLN A 267 13.74 -24.13 -4.61
N PRO A 268 13.55 -22.84 -4.26
CA PRO A 268 13.44 -22.43 -2.87
C PRO A 268 12.22 -23.08 -2.21
N ASP A 269 12.29 -23.30 -0.89
CA ASP A 269 11.16 -23.85 -0.12
C ASP A 269 10.04 -22.82 0.05
N VAL A 270 10.39 -21.53 0.04
CA VAL A 270 9.46 -20.41 0.16
C VAL A 270 10.04 -19.15 -0.50
N VAL A 271 9.15 -18.34 -1.08
CA VAL A 271 9.48 -17.01 -1.61
C VAL A 271 8.81 -15.94 -0.75
N LEU A 272 9.59 -14.98 -0.27
CA LEU A 272 9.11 -13.82 0.47
C LEU A 272 9.15 -12.58 -0.43
N ILE A 273 8.01 -11.88 -0.54
CA ILE A 273 7.81 -10.77 -1.48
C ILE A 273 7.03 -9.62 -0.79
N PRO A 274 7.51 -8.38 -0.79
CA PRO A 274 6.70 -7.25 -0.33
C PRO A 274 5.54 -6.98 -1.31
N ASN A 275 4.37 -6.58 -0.81
CA ASN A 275 3.15 -6.22 -1.55
C ASN A 275 2.51 -7.33 -2.41
N GLY A 276 3.24 -7.84 -3.40
CA GLY A 276 2.84 -8.98 -4.24
C GLY A 276 1.69 -8.71 -5.22
N LEU A 277 1.20 -7.48 -5.39
CA LEU A 277 0.18 -7.15 -6.40
C LEU A 277 0.76 -6.38 -7.58
N ILE A 278 1.54 -5.35 -7.28
CA ILE A 278 2.07 -4.40 -8.26
C ILE A 278 3.57 -4.58 -8.46
N LEU A 279 4.06 -3.97 -9.53
CA LEU A 279 5.42 -3.90 -9.98
C LEU A 279 6.05 -5.28 -10.19
N GLU A 280 7.38 -5.33 -10.18
CA GLU A 280 8.09 -6.61 -10.29
C GLU A 280 7.81 -7.52 -9.08
N MET A 281 7.31 -6.97 -7.96
CA MET A 281 6.88 -7.75 -6.80
C MET A 281 5.68 -8.65 -7.16
N GLY A 282 4.65 -8.09 -7.81
CA GLY A 282 3.50 -8.86 -8.30
C GLY A 282 3.88 -9.95 -9.30
N ILE A 283 4.83 -9.66 -10.18
CA ILE A 283 5.32 -10.65 -11.16
C ILE A 283 6.09 -11.78 -10.49
N VAL A 284 7.03 -11.46 -9.58
CA VAL A 284 7.81 -12.48 -8.88
C VAL A 284 6.89 -13.37 -8.03
N PHE A 285 5.85 -12.79 -7.42
CA PHE A 285 4.78 -13.53 -6.75
C PHE A 285 4.08 -14.50 -7.70
N ARG A 286 3.58 -14.03 -8.84
CA ARG A 286 2.86 -14.88 -9.82
C ARG A 286 3.74 -15.99 -10.39
N VAL A 287 5.02 -15.74 -10.63
CA VAL A 287 5.98 -16.79 -11.03
C VAL A 287 6.14 -17.86 -9.94
N ALA A 288 6.24 -17.47 -8.67
CA ALA A 288 6.30 -18.43 -7.57
C ALA A 288 5.03 -19.29 -7.51
N ARG A 289 3.85 -18.66 -7.66
CA ARG A 289 2.56 -19.36 -7.70
C ARG A 289 2.45 -20.31 -8.88
N TYR A 290 2.86 -19.89 -10.08
CA TYR A 290 2.90 -20.73 -11.28
C TYR A 290 3.77 -21.99 -11.10
N LEU A 291 4.87 -21.87 -10.36
CA LEU A 291 5.76 -22.98 -10.05
C LEU A 291 5.32 -23.80 -8.82
N ASN A 292 4.16 -23.50 -8.23
CA ASN A 292 3.66 -24.10 -6.98
C ASN A 292 4.62 -23.95 -5.79
N ILE A 293 5.42 -22.89 -5.77
CA ILE A 293 6.28 -22.57 -4.64
C ILE A 293 5.46 -21.76 -3.62
N PRO A 294 5.52 -22.10 -2.31
CA PRO A 294 4.92 -21.28 -1.27
C PRO A 294 5.40 -19.84 -1.35
N ALA A 295 4.46 -18.89 -1.40
CA ALA A 295 4.78 -17.47 -1.58
C ALA A 295 4.15 -16.64 -0.46
N MET A 296 4.97 -16.00 0.35
CA MET A 296 4.55 -15.12 1.43
C MET A 296 4.61 -13.69 0.94
N THR A 297 3.51 -12.95 1.09
CA THR A 297 3.48 -11.52 0.79
C THR A 297 3.17 -10.70 2.03
N PHE A 298 3.70 -9.48 2.09
CA PHE A 298 3.56 -8.65 3.27
C PHE A 298 3.49 -7.15 2.97
N GLU A 299 2.81 -6.41 3.84
CA GLU A 299 2.72 -4.95 3.81
C GLU A 299 2.60 -4.40 5.22
N PHE A 300 2.80 -3.10 5.42
CA PHE A 300 2.74 -2.48 6.73
C PHE A 300 1.39 -1.85 7.05
N ASN A 301 0.92 -2.10 8.27
CA ASN A 301 -0.21 -1.41 8.87
C ASN A 301 0.18 0.02 9.30
N ASP A 302 -0.82 0.86 9.57
CA ASP A 302 -0.63 2.20 10.12
C ASP A 302 -0.12 2.20 11.57
N GLN A 303 -0.44 1.16 12.33
CA GLN A 303 0.10 0.92 13.67
C GLN A 303 1.58 0.54 13.58
N ARG A 304 2.45 1.19 14.37
CA ARG A 304 3.85 0.73 14.51
C ARG A 304 3.90 -0.65 15.15
N GLU A 305 5.01 -1.34 14.92
CA GLU A 305 5.29 -2.70 15.37
C GLU A 305 4.31 -3.77 14.85
N GLN A 306 3.72 -3.55 13.68
CA GLN A 306 2.80 -4.49 13.05
C GLN A 306 3.06 -4.65 11.56
N ILE A 307 2.70 -5.82 11.04
CA ILE A 307 2.76 -6.19 9.63
C ILE A 307 1.48 -6.93 9.25
N TRP A 308 1.04 -6.76 8.02
CA TRP A 308 0.03 -7.62 7.40
C TRP A 308 0.75 -8.69 6.59
N LEU A 309 0.29 -9.94 6.69
CA LEU A 309 0.87 -11.10 6.01
C LEU A 309 -0.21 -11.84 5.23
N ALA A 310 0.18 -12.41 4.09
CA ALA A 310 -0.65 -13.32 3.32
C ALA A 310 0.17 -14.53 2.85
N GLN A 311 -0.46 -15.69 2.80
CA GLN A 311 0.14 -16.94 2.32
C GLN A 311 -0.51 -17.34 1.00
N ASN A 312 0.30 -17.46 -0.05
CA ASN A 312 -0.12 -17.86 -1.40
C ASN A 312 -1.14 -16.94 -2.08
N THR A 313 -1.43 -15.78 -1.49
CA THR A 313 -2.22 -14.69 -2.06
C THR A 313 -1.41 -13.38 -1.95
N SER A 314 -1.82 -12.36 -2.72
CA SER A 314 -1.25 -11.02 -2.54
C SER A 314 -1.84 -10.39 -1.29
N ILE A 315 -0.99 -9.80 -0.46
CA ILE A 315 -1.42 -9.12 0.76
C ILE A 315 -2.34 -7.94 0.48
N MET A 316 -2.23 -7.34 -0.71
CA MET A 316 -3.13 -6.26 -1.13
C MET A 316 -4.55 -6.73 -1.40
N ARG A 317 -4.78 -8.05 -1.53
CA ARG A 317 -6.12 -8.64 -1.57
C ARG A 317 -6.79 -8.65 -0.20
N GLN A 318 -6.02 -8.62 0.88
CA GLN A 318 -6.50 -8.76 2.25
C GLN A 318 -7.43 -9.98 2.37
N ASP A 319 -6.96 -11.11 1.84
CA ASP A 319 -7.68 -12.36 1.98
C ASP A 319 -7.78 -12.70 3.47
N THR A 320 -9.01 -12.85 3.96
CA THR A 320 -9.33 -13.09 5.37
C THR A 320 -10.02 -14.44 5.56
N ASP A 321 -10.10 -15.30 4.54
CA ASP A 321 -10.83 -16.57 4.62
C ASP A 321 -10.30 -17.43 5.78
N TYR A 322 -8.99 -17.58 5.88
CA TYR A 322 -8.34 -18.34 6.96
C TYR A 322 -8.62 -17.77 8.36
N LEU A 323 -8.72 -16.44 8.49
CA LEU A 323 -9.05 -15.76 9.74
C LEU A 323 -10.53 -15.97 10.09
N VAL A 324 -11.41 -15.84 9.11
CA VAL A 324 -12.85 -16.02 9.28
C VAL A 324 -13.16 -17.45 9.69
N ASP A 325 -12.61 -18.42 8.99
CA ASP A 325 -12.83 -19.84 9.24
C ASP A 325 -12.38 -20.27 10.63
N ALA A 326 -11.23 -19.75 11.07
CA ALA A 326 -10.61 -20.10 12.35
C ALA A 326 -11.18 -19.32 13.54
N ARG A 327 -11.52 -18.03 13.37
CA ARG A 327 -11.73 -17.11 14.49
C ARG A 327 -13.12 -16.48 14.56
N CYS A 328 -13.80 -16.26 13.44
CA CYS A 328 -15.11 -15.59 13.45
C CYS A 328 -16.26 -16.46 13.98
N LYS A 329 -16.03 -17.77 14.20
CA LYS A 329 -16.97 -18.67 14.90
C LYS A 329 -16.88 -18.55 16.42
N LEU A 330 -15.80 -17.98 16.94
CA LEU A 330 -15.61 -17.79 18.38
C LEU A 330 -16.40 -16.56 18.84
N PRO A 331 -16.99 -16.60 20.05
CA PRO A 331 -17.70 -15.44 20.59
C PRO A 331 -16.74 -14.27 20.80
N MET A 332 -17.29 -13.05 20.74
CA MET A 332 -16.60 -11.87 21.25
C MET A 332 -16.74 -11.82 22.77
N THR A 333 -15.66 -11.48 23.47
CA THR A 333 -15.69 -11.16 24.90
C THR A 333 -16.01 -9.68 25.11
N ASP A 334 -16.43 -9.30 26.31
CA ASP A 334 -16.68 -7.90 26.65
C ASP A 334 -15.44 -7.02 26.43
N GLU A 335 -14.25 -7.52 26.79
CA GLU A 335 -12.97 -6.84 26.55
C GLU A 335 -12.70 -6.60 25.05
N MET A 336 -13.11 -7.54 24.19
CA MET A 336 -12.98 -7.36 22.74
C MET A 336 -13.93 -6.26 22.23
N TYR A 337 -15.16 -6.22 22.74
CA TYR A 337 -16.12 -5.17 22.42
C TYR A 337 -15.62 -3.80 22.86
N GLU A 338 -15.18 -3.67 24.13
CA GLU A 338 -14.64 -2.44 24.68
C GLU A 338 -13.45 -1.94 23.86
N ARG A 339 -12.51 -2.82 23.52
CA ARG A 339 -11.33 -2.46 22.72
C ARG A 339 -11.68 -1.99 21.31
N LEU A 340 -12.66 -2.61 20.65
CA LEU A 340 -13.10 -2.16 19.33
C LEU A 340 -13.88 -0.84 19.43
N ALA A 341 -14.73 -0.69 20.44
CA ALA A 341 -15.43 0.56 20.71
C ALA A 341 -14.46 1.72 20.99
N ASP A 342 -13.34 1.48 21.68
CA ASP A 342 -12.29 2.47 21.89
C ASP A 342 -11.61 2.91 20.60
N LEU A 343 -11.36 1.98 19.68
CA LEU A 343 -10.85 2.32 18.34
C LEU A 343 -11.86 3.20 17.61
N GLU A 344 -13.14 2.80 17.56
CA GLU A 344 -14.20 3.56 16.92
C GLU A 344 -14.36 4.96 17.54
N ASN A 345 -14.32 5.07 18.87
CA ASN A 345 -14.37 6.34 19.60
C ASN A 345 -13.16 7.25 19.33
N ALA A 346 -11.97 6.67 19.10
CA ALA A 346 -10.81 7.44 18.68
C ALA A 346 -10.99 7.97 17.24
N ARG A 347 -11.49 7.13 16.32
CA ARG A 347 -11.76 7.52 14.92
C ARG A 347 -12.85 8.60 14.83
N ARG A 348 -13.97 8.41 15.53
CA ARG A 348 -15.05 9.38 15.68
C ARG A 348 -14.57 10.70 16.27
N GLY A 349 -13.69 10.64 17.27
CA GLY A 349 -13.12 11.81 17.93
C GLY A 349 -12.00 12.52 17.17
N ALA A 350 -11.58 12.04 16.01
CA ALA A 350 -10.38 12.50 15.29
C ALA A 350 -9.11 12.47 16.16
N ARG A 351 -8.91 11.37 16.88
CA ARG A 351 -7.75 11.12 17.75
C ARG A 351 -6.89 9.98 17.22
N VAL A 352 -5.59 10.03 17.50
CA VAL A 352 -4.70 8.89 17.28
C VAL A 352 -5.04 7.76 18.26
N TRP A 353 -4.81 6.51 17.84
CA TRP A 353 -5.05 5.32 18.65
C TRP A 353 -3.84 4.39 18.61
N GLY A 354 -3.47 3.84 19.77
CA GLY A 354 -2.35 2.89 19.90
C GLY A 354 -1.01 3.53 19.53
N LYS A 355 -0.24 2.85 18.68
CA LYS A 355 1.06 3.31 18.18
C LYS A 355 0.97 3.94 16.78
N SER A 356 -0.23 4.24 16.29
CA SER A 356 -0.42 4.95 15.03
C SER A 356 -0.27 6.47 15.23
N LYS A 357 0.31 7.13 14.24
CA LYS A 357 0.32 8.61 14.12
C LYS A 357 -0.77 9.13 13.18
N ARG A 358 -1.55 8.23 12.57
CA ARG A 358 -2.56 8.57 11.56
C ARG A 358 -3.87 8.98 12.22
N LEU A 359 -4.44 10.07 11.71
CA LEU A 359 -5.83 10.45 11.95
C LEU A 359 -6.72 9.86 10.85
N TRP A 360 -7.78 9.18 11.24
CA TRP A 360 -8.77 8.63 10.31
C TRP A 360 -9.78 9.69 9.83
N GLN A 361 -10.06 10.67 10.68
CA GLN A 361 -10.86 11.85 10.38
C GLN A 361 -10.07 13.09 10.82
N TYR A 362 -10.23 14.20 10.11
CA TYR A 362 -9.54 15.47 10.44
C TYR A 362 -10.34 16.37 11.37
N VAL A 363 -11.63 16.09 11.55
CA VAL A 363 -12.54 16.81 12.44
C VAL A 363 -13.28 15.82 13.32
N SER A 364 -13.49 16.15 14.60
CA SER A 364 -14.30 15.33 15.51
C SER A 364 -15.76 15.33 15.08
N ALA A 365 -16.47 14.23 15.34
CA ALA A 365 -17.90 14.12 15.11
C ALA A 365 -18.67 15.26 15.77
N GLN A 366 -19.64 15.82 15.03
CA GLN A 366 -20.52 16.89 15.50
C GLN A 366 -21.90 16.35 15.94
N GLY A 367 -22.18 15.07 15.66
CA GLY A 367 -23.47 14.43 15.89
C GLY A 367 -24.37 14.48 14.66
N ALA A 368 -25.26 13.49 14.56
CA ALA A 368 -26.15 13.30 13.41
C ALA A 368 -27.02 14.54 13.10
N GLU A 369 -27.71 15.10 14.11
CA GLU A 369 -28.62 16.24 13.91
C GLU A 369 -27.91 17.51 13.43
N GLN A 370 -26.75 17.83 14.02
CA GLN A 370 -25.96 18.98 13.60
C GLN A 370 -25.45 18.80 12.17
N THR A 371 -25.02 17.58 11.83
CA THR A 371 -24.55 17.23 10.49
C THR A 371 -25.68 17.26 9.46
N ARG A 372 -26.88 16.75 9.78
CA ARG A 372 -28.09 16.88 8.94
C ARG A 372 -28.36 18.33 8.59
N LYS A 373 -28.41 19.20 9.61
CA LYS A 373 -28.64 20.63 9.42
C LYS A 373 -27.55 21.30 8.59
N ALA A 374 -26.28 20.98 8.84
CA ALA A 374 -25.15 21.55 8.11
C ALA A 374 -25.15 21.18 6.62
N LEU A 375 -25.61 19.97 6.30
CA LEU A 375 -25.72 19.47 4.93
C LEU A 375 -27.04 19.82 4.24
N GLY A 376 -27.99 20.42 4.97
CA GLY A 376 -29.33 20.71 4.47
C GLY A 376 -30.17 19.46 4.21
N LEU A 377 -29.94 18.38 4.97
CA LEU A 377 -30.70 17.13 4.86
C LEU A 377 -32.06 17.29 5.55
N ASP A 378 -33.12 16.82 4.89
CA ASP A 378 -34.47 16.73 5.46
C ASP A 378 -34.79 15.32 5.99
N GLU A 379 -36.07 15.08 6.31
CA GLU A 379 -36.58 13.85 6.92
C GLU A 379 -36.56 12.63 5.99
N ARG A 380 -36.32 12.81 4.68
CA ARG A 380 -36.24 11.68 3.75
C ARG A 380 -35.06 10.77 4.12
N PRO A 381 -35.16 9.45 3.84
CA PRO A 381 -34.08 8.52 4.10
C PRO A 381 -32.79 8.90 3.37
N VAL A 382 -31.65 8.65 4.03
CA VAL A 382 -30.32 9.00 3.50
C VAL A 382 -29.59 7.74 3.05
N VAL A 383 -29.12 7.74 1.81
CA VAL A 383 -28.20 6.72 1.28
C VAL A 383 -26.79 7.29 1.31
N LEU A 384 -25.86 6.59 1.95
CA LEU A 384 -24.45 6.97 2.01
C LEU A 384 -23.66 6.20 0.95
N LEU A 385 -23.09 6.88 -0.03
CA LEU A 385 -22.09 6.33 -0.94
C LEU A 385 -20.70 6.78 -0.48
N ALA A 386 -19.88 5.85 0.00
CA ALA A 386 -18.51 6.12 0.44
C ALA A 386 -17.50 5.68 -0.63
N ALA A 387 -16.75 6.63 -1.18
CA ALA A 387 -15.73 6.35 -2.19
C ALA A 387 -14.39 5.91 -1.58
N ASN A 388 -13.61 5.18 -2.36
CA ASN A 388 -12.21 4.86 -2.07
C ASN A 388 -11.26 5.92 -2.67
N VAL A 389 -9.98 5.89 -2.31
CA VAL A 389 -8.93 6.68 -2.99
C VAL A 389 -8.57 5.98 -4.30
N LEU A 390 -8.65 6.67 -5.44
CA LEU A 390 -8.17 6.12 -6.70
C LEU A 390 -6.66 5.85 -6.66
N GLY A 391 -6.23 4.81 -7.37
CA GLY A 391 -4.81 4.52 -7.57
C GLY A 391 -4.10 3.90 -6.36
N ASP A 392 -4.79 3.69 -5.24
CA ASP A 392 -4.30 2.85 -4.15
C ASP A 392 -4.24 1.39 -4.62
N SER A 393 -3.12 0.69 -4.39
CA SER A 393 -2.98 -0.73 -4.73
C SER A 393 -4.06 -1.62 -4.10
N LEU A 394 -4.66 -1.23 -2.96
CA LEU A 394 -5.79 -1.94 -2.34
C LEU A 394 -7.05 -1.96 -3.21
N THR A 395 -7.18 -1.01 -4.14
CA THR A 395 -8.34 -0.87 -5.05
C THR A 395 -8.17 -1.58 -6.40
N LEU A 396 -6.94 -2.00 -6.75
CA LEU A 396 -6.65 -2.59 -8.04
C LEU A 396 -7.19 -4.02 -8.17
N GLY A 397 -7.77 -4.31 -9.35
CA GLY A 397 -8.32 -5.63 -9.66
C GLY A 397 -9.51 -6.03 -8.78
N ARG A 398 -10.27 -5.07 -8.23
CA ARG A 398 -11.39 -5.28 -7.30
C ARG A 398 -12.77 -5.29 -7.95
N ASN A 399 -12.80 -5.17 -9.28
CA ASN A 399 -14.03 -5.14 -10.05
C ASN A 399 -14.76 -6.49 -10.03
N ILE A 400 -16.09 -6.44 -9.94
CA ILE A 400 -16.97 -7.62 -10.02
C ILE A 400 -17.85 -7.49 -11.26
N PHE A 401 -18.77 -6.52 -11.24
CA PHE A 401 -19.71 -6.27 -12.34
C PHE A 401 -19.53 -4.90 -13.01
N ALA A 402 -18.89 -3.95 -12.32
CA ALA A 402 -18.49 -2.66 -12.88
C ALA A 402 -17.04 -2.73 -13.37
N ASP A 403 -16.75 -2.12 -14.51
CA ASP A 403 -15.41 -2.03 -15.08
C ASP A 403 -14.50 -1.10 -14.27
N SER A 404 -15.07 -0.23 -13.43
CA SER A 404 -14.36 0.63 -12.49
C SER A 404 -15.29 1.18 -11.40
N MET A 405 -14.71 1.69 -10.31
CA MET A 405 -15.44 2.47 -9.31
C MET A 405 -16.04 3.73 -9.93
N SER A 406 -15.34 4.34 -10.90
CA SER A 406 -15.85 5.49 -11.67
C SER A 406 -17.12 5.17 -12.45
N GLU A 407 -17.18 4.01 -13.12
CA GLU A 407 -18.38 3.53 -13.81
C GLU A 407 -19.51 3.25 -12.79
N TRP A 408 -19.16 2.57 -11.69
CA TRP A 408 -20.09 2.28 -10.60
C TRP A 408 -20.78 3.55 -10.08
N ILE A 409 -19.98 4.56 -9.70
CA ILE A 409 -20.49 5.85 -9.23
C ILE A 409 -21.34 6.53 -10.30
N THR A 410 -20.86 6.60 -11.55
CA THR A 410 -21.56 7.27 -12.66
C THR A 410 -22.98 6.73 -12.85
N ARG A 411 -23.15 5.41 -12.88
CA ARG A 411 -24.47 4.80 -13.07
C ARG A 411 -25.33 4.90 -11.82
N THR A 412 -24.72 4.79 -10.64
CA THR A 412 -25.42 4.91 -9.35
C THR A 412 -26.00 6.31 -9.15
N VAL A 413 -25.23 7.37 -9.39
CA VAL A 413 -25.73 8.75 -9.21
C VAL A 413 -26.84 9.09 -10.21
N ARG A 414 -26.77 8.55 -11.44
CA ARG A 414 -27.85 8.69 -12.44
C ARG A 414 -29.13 7.97 -12.03
N PHE A 415 -29.03 6.82 -11.37
CA PHE A 415 -30.18 6.15 -10.76
C PHE A 415 -30.82 7.05 -9.69
N PHE A 416 -30.04 7.56 -8.74
CA PHE A 416 -30.55 8.42 -7.67
C PHE A 416 -31.04 9.79 -8.14
N ALA A 417 -30.56 10.30 -9.28
CA ALA A 417 -31.08 11.54 -9.85
C ALA A 417 -32.60 11.45 -10.14
N ASN A 418 -33.10 10.25 -10.41
CA ASN A 418 -34.52 9.97 -10.67
C ASN A 418 -35.29 9.52 -9.40
N ARG A 419 -34.69 9.62 -8.21
CA ARG A 419 -35.27 9.19 -6.92
C ARG A 419 -35.36 10.34 -5.91
N PRO A 420 -36.24 11.33 -6.13
CA PRO A 420 -36.41 12.46 -5.22
C PRO A 420 -37.08 12.08 -3.89
N ASP A 421 -37.50 10.83 -3.72
CA ASP A 421 -38.05 10.29 -2.47
C ASP A 421 -36.99 9.99 -1.41
N VAL A 422 -35.70 9.95 -1.79
CA VAL A 422 -34.55 9.73 -0.90
C VAL A 422 -33.47 10.79 -1.12
N GLN A 423 -32.52 10.88 -0.18
CA GLN A 423 -31.36 11.76 -0.27
C GLN A 423 -30.09 10.93 -0.45
N LEU A 424 -29.27 11.23 -1.46
CA LEU A 424 -27.98 10.56 -1.67
C LEU A 424 -26.85 11.45 -1.15
N VAL A 425 -26.09 10.97 -0.17
CA VAL A 425 -24.87 11.62 0.31
C VAL A 425 -23.66 10.88 -0.24
N ILE A 426 -22.83 11.57 -1.02
CA ILE A 426 -21.63 11.02 -1.63
C ILE A 426 -20.42 11.55 -0.87
N ARG A 427 -19.70 10.67 -0.17
CA ARG A 427 -18.47 11.00 0.55
C ARG A 427 -17.25 10.66 -0.31
N VAL A 428 -16.63 11.67 -0.90
CA VAL A 428 -15.29 11.55 -1.50
C VAL A 428 -14.29 11.30 -0.38
N HIS A 429 -13.36 10.35 -0.59
CA HIS A 429 -12.43 9.93 0.45
C HIS A 429 -11.51 11.08 0.88
N PRO A 430 -11.34 11.37 2.20
CA PRO A 430 -10.47 12.46 2.67
C PRO A 430 -9.02 12.35 2.20
N GLY A 431 -8.54 11.11 2.02
CA GLY A 431 -7.21 10.79 1.52
C GLY A 431 -6.94 11.23 0.07
N GLU A 432 -7.97 11.57 -0.74
CA GLU A 432 -7.73 12.15 -2.08
C GLU A 432 -6.96 13.48 -2.01
N LYS A 433 -7.00 14.19 -0.87
CA LYS A 433 -6.16 15.39 -0.61
C LYS A 433 -4.67 15.13 -0.89
N LEU A 434 -4.22 13.90 -0.65
CA LEU A 434 -2.83 13.51 -0.77
C LEU A 434 -2.45 13.19 -2.22
N VAL A 435 -3.41 13.08 -3.13
CA VAL A 435 -3.16 12.67 -4.53
C VAL A 435 -3.88 13.64 -5.48
N PRO A 436 -3.56 14.94 -5.44
CA PRO A 436 -4.29 15.98 -6.20
C PRO A 436 -4.25 15.80 -7.72
N GLN A 437 -3.30 15.01 -8.22
CA GLN A 437 -3.17 14.65 -9.64
C GLN A 437 -4.17 13.57 -10.09
N ALA A 438 -4.75 12.80 -9.15
CA ALA A 438 -5.75 11.80 -9.45
C ALA A 438 -7.09 12.46 -9.79
N LYS A 439 -7.86 11.86 -10.71
CA LYS A 439 -9.21 12.33 -11.01
C LYS A 439 -10.11 12.12 -9.78
N SER A 440 -10.49 13.19 -9.10
CA SER A 440 -11.35 13.06 -7.92
C SER A 440 -12.69 12.39 -8.24
N MET A 441 -13.20 11.57 -7.32
CA MET A 441 -14.57 11.04 -7.42
C MET A 441 -15.63 12.15 -7.44
N GLY A 442 -15.34 13.31 -6.86
CA GLY A 442 -16.21 14.48 -7.02
C GLY A 442 -16.29 15.00 -8.44
N THR A 443 -15.22 14.84 -9.24
CA THR A 443 -15.23 15.17 -10.67
C THR A 443 -16.07 14.17 -11.45
N VAL A 444 -15.93 12.87 -11.18
CA VAL A 444 -16.75 11.81 -11.81
C VAL A 444 -18.24 12.07 -11.58
N VAL A 445 -18.64 12.43 -10.35
CA VAL A 445 -20.04 12.76 -10.04
C VAL A 445 -20.54 13.96 -10.86
N ARG A 446 -19.75 15.04 -10.94
CA ARG A 446 -20.11 16.26 -11.69
C ARG A 446 -20.18 16.04 -13.21
N GLU A 447 -19.34 15.16 -13.75
CA GLU A 447 -19.43 14.75 -15.16
C GLU A 447 -20.67 13.89 -15.43
N ALA A 448 -21.01 13.00 -14.48
CA ALA A 448 -22.19 12.14 -14.58
C ALA A 448 -23.51 12.91 -14.44
N LEU A 449 -23.51 13.96 -13.61
CA LEU A 449 -24.62 14.87 -13.33
C LEU A 449 -24.15 16.33 -13.44
N PRO A 450 -24.19 16.94 -14.64
CA PRO A 450 -23.78 18.33 -14.84
C PRO A 450 -24.55 19.33 -13.97
N GLU A 451 -25.82 19.03 -13.72
CA GLU A 451 -26.65 19.68 -12.71
C GLU A 451 -26.98 18.63 -11.63
N ILE A 452 -26.43 18.83 -10.43
CA ILE A 452 -26.66 17.93 -9.30
C ILE A 452 -28.02 18.28 -8.68
N PRO A 453 -29.01 17.36 -8.66
CA PRO A 453 -30.29 17.60 -8.02
C PRO A 453 -30.15 17.94 -6.53
N ASN A 454 -31.07 18.74 -6.00
CA ASN A 454 -31.00 19.22 -4.61
C ASN A 454 -31.03 18.12 -3.54
N HIS A 455 -31.45 16.90 -3.88
CA HIS A 455 -31.44 15.73 -2.98
C HIS A 455 -30.16 14.87 -3.09
N ILE A 456 -29.17 15.31 -3.88
CA ILE A 456 -27.87 14.67 -3.99
C ILE A 456 -26.81 15.63 -3.41
N HIS A 457 -26.12 15.18 -2.37
CA HIS A 457 -25.18 15.97 -1.59
C HIS A 457 -23.77 15.42 -1.78
N LEU A 458 -22.93 16.14 -2.52
CA LEU A 458 -21.54 15.77 -2.75
C LEU A 458 -20.63 16.41 -1.69
N ILE A 459 -19.97 15.58 -0.88
CA ILE A 459 -18.99 15.98 0.12
C ILE A 459 -17.59 15.69 -0.42
N ASN A 460 -16.83 16.75 -0.69
CA ASN A 460 -15.47 16.70 -1.23
C ASN A 460 -14.46 16.24 -0.17
N ALA A 461 -13.28 15.81 -0.62
CA ALA A 461 -12.21 15.31 0.26
C ALA A 461 -11.81 16.28 1.39
N LEU A 462 -11.89 17.59 1.13
CA LEU A 462 -11.49 18.65 2.05
C LEU A 462 -12.63 19.19 2.93
N ASP A 463 -13.87 18.75 2.69
CA ASP A 463 -15.01 19.25 3.45
C ASP A 463 -14.93 18.72 4.89
N ASN A 464 -15.20 19.61 5.85
CA ASN A 464 -15.10 19.36 7.30
C ASN A 464 -16.31 18.55 7.80
N VAL A 465 -16.49 17.35 7.26
CA VAL A 465 -17.54 16.40 7.66
C VAL A 465 -16.92 15.11 8.13
N ASN A 466 -17.31 14.68 9.33
CA ASN A 466 -16.88 13.42 9.90
C ASN A 466 -17.73 12.26 9.32
N THR A 467 -17.05 11.21 8.85
CA THR A 467 -17.73 10.07 8.21
C THR A 467 -18.62 9.29 9.17
N TYR A 468 -18.32 9.27 10.47
CA TYR A 468 -19.13 8.56 11.47
C TYR A 468 -20.49 9.23 11.71
N ASP A 469 -20.58 10.57 11.59
CA ASP A 469 -21.88 11.26 11.61
C ASP A 469 -22.73 10.83 10.41
N LEU A 470 -22.11 10.66 9.23
CA LEU A 470 -22.80 10.19 8.03
C LEU A 470 -23.28 8.74 8.16
N ILE A 471 -22.49 7.88 8.79
CA ILE A 471 -22.89 6.50 9.10
C ILE A 471 -24.13 6.53 9.99
N GLU A 472 -24.11 7.30 11.09
CA GLU A 472 -25.25 7.40 12.02
C GLU A 472 -26.54 7.90 11.34
N ILE A 473 -26.41 8.82 10.37
CA ILE A 473 -27.51 9.37 9.59
C ILE A 473 -28.09 8.37 8.57
N ALA A 474 -27.28 7.44 8.07
CA ALA A 474 -27.60 6.61 6.92
C ALA A 474 -28.70 5.58 7.20
N SER A 475 -29.54 5.36 6.20
CA SER A 475 -30.52 4.27 6.13
C SER A 475 -30.02 3.11 5.26
N LEU A 476 -29.07 3.38 4.35
CA LEU A 476 -28.40 2.39 3.48
C LEU A 476 -26.98 2.86 3.19
N GLY A 477 -26.01 1.94 3.28
CA GLY A 477 -24.62 2.16 2.85
C GLY A 477 -24.33 1.54 1.49
N LEU A 478 -23.60 2.27 0.64
CA LEU A 478 -23.05 1.79 -0.62
C LEU A 478 -21.53 1.90 -0.56
N ALA A 479 -20.84 0.77 -0.71
CA ALA A 479 -19.39 0.70 -0.59
C ALA A 479 -18.79 -0.11 -1.74
N TYR A 480 -17.65 0.34 -2.26
CA TYR A 480 -16.88 -0.44 -3.24
C TYR A 480 -15.92 -1.40 -2.51
N THR A 481 -14.82 -0.89 -1.96
CA THR A 481 -13.89 -1.68 -1.13
C THR A 481 -13.50 -1.02 0.19
N THR A 482 -14.07 0.14 0.51
CA THR A 482 -13.77 0.88 1.75
C THR A 482 -14.22 0.13 3.00
N THR A 483 -13.48 0.29 4.10
CA THR A 483 -13.84 -0.26 5.42
C THR A 483 -15.10 0.37 6.02
N VAL A 484 -15.54 1.51 5.46
CA VAL A 484 -16.81 2.16 5.82
C VAL A 484 -17.99 1.20 5.70
N GLY A 485 -17.93 0.21 4.80
CA GLY A 485 -18.97 -0.82 4.73
C GLY A 485 -19.06 -1.69 5.99
N VAL A 486 -17.93 -2.04 6.62
CA VAL A 486 -17.92 -2.78 7.89
C VAL A 486 -18.47 -1.90 9.02
N GLU A 487 -17.98 -0.66 9.11
CA GLU A 487 -18.40 0.30 10.14
C GLU A 487 -19.90 0.63 10.02
N THR A 488 -20.44 0.71 8.80
CA THR A 488 -21.87 0.90 8.54
C THR A 488 -22.69 -0.32 8.98
N ALA A 489 -22.24 -1.54 8.67
CA ALA A 489 -22.91 -2.77 9.12
C ALA A 489 -22.88 -2.92 10.66
N MET A 490 -21.80 -2.51 11.32
CA MET A 490 -21.70 -2.48 12.79
C MET A 490 -22.75 -1.57 13.45
N ASN A 491 -23.27 -0.58 12.72
CA ASN A 491 -24.35 0.33 13.16
C ASN A 491 -25.76 -0.17 12.78
N GLY A 492 -25.90 -1.43 12.35
CA GLY A 492 -27.20 -2.02 12.00
C GLY A 492 -27.77 -1.57 10.65
N ILE A 493 -26.98 -0.84 9.85
CA ILE A 493 -27.41 -0.29 8.57
C ILE A 493 -27.09 -1.30 7.46
N PRO A 494 -28.03 -1.64 6.56
CA PRO A 494 -27.73 -2.51 5.42
C PRO A 494 -26.68 -1.89 4.52
N VAL A 495 -25.79 -2.73 3.99
CA VAL A 495 -24.69 -2.30 3.11
C VAL A 495 -24.70 -3.12 1.84
N ILE A 496 -24.69 -2.45 0.68
CA ILE A 496 -24.48 -3.09 -0.62
C ILE A 496 -23.00 -2.97 -0.97
N SER A 497 -22.29 -4.10 -1.02
CA SER A 497 -20.88 -4.18 -1.39
C SER A 497 -20.73 -4.42 -2.88
N CYS A 498 -20.06 -3.52 -3.59
CA CYS A 498 -20.01 -3.52 -5.06
C CYS A 498 -18.65 -3.94 -5.64
N GLY A 499 -17.60 -4.00 -4.81
CA GLY A 499 -16.28 -4.49 -5.19
C GLY A 499 -15.87 -5.74 -4.41
N GLN A 500 -14.81 -6.40 -4.87
CA GLN A 500 -14.24 -7.60 -4.24
C GLN A 500 -13.44 -7.25 -2.98
N THR A 501 -14.14 -6.83 -1.93
CA THR A 501 -13.57 -6.45 -0.64
C THR A 501 -13.40 -7.63 0.32
N HIS A 502 -12.54 -7.48 1.33
CA HIS A 502 -12.20 -8.52 2.31
C HIS A 502 -13.41 -9.01 3.13
N TYR A 503 -14.41 -8.15 3.31
CA TYR A 503 -15.62 -8.42 4.08
C TYR A 503 -16.85 -8.82 3.25
N ARG A 504 -16.71 -8.97 1.92
CA ARG A 504 -17.77 -9.52 1.06
C ARG A 504 -18.05 -10.97 1.44
N GLY A 505 -19.31 -11.40 1.39
CA GLY A 505 -19.71 -12.79 1.64
C GLY A 505 -19.63 -13.21 3.11
N ARG A 506 -19.46 -12.26 4.05
CA ARG A 506 -19.32 -12.57 5.48
C ARG A 506 -20.66 -12.61 6.24
N GLY A 507 -21.77 -12.44 5.52
CA GLY A 507 -23.12 -12.59 6.06
C GLY A 507 -23.69 -11.35 6.74
N PHE A 508 -23.09 -10.17 6.52
CA PHE A 508 -23.58 -8.86 7.01
C PHE A 508 -23.62 -7.78 5.91
N THR A 509 -23.49 -8.17 4.65
CA THR A 509 -23.60 -7.30 3.46
C THR A 509 -24.52 -7.94 2.42
N ILE A 510 -25.00 -7.12 1.48
CA ILE A 510 -25.71 -7.55 0.28
C ILE A 510 -24.73 -7.41 -0.89
N ASP A 511 -24.54 -8.50 -1.63
CA ASP A 511 -23.38 -8.68 -2.49
C ASP A 511 -23.80 -9.00 -3.93
N PRO A 512 -24.27 -8.01 -4.71
CA PRO A 512 -24.70 -8.24 -6.08
C PRO A 512 -23.53 -8.57 -7.01
N ASP A 513 -23.75 -9.47 -7.97
CA ASP A 513 -22.75 -9.95 -8.93
C ASP A 513 -22.99 -9.43 -10.36
N SER A 514 -24.04 -8.63 -10.57
CA SER A 514 -24.37 -8.03 -11.87
C SER A 514 -25.04 -6.67 -11.72
N TRP A 515 -25.08 -5.88 -12.80
CA TRP A 515 -25.78 -4.61 -12.84
C TRP A 515 -27.30 -4.75 -12.60
N ASP A 516 -27.92 -5.78 -13.16
CA ASP A 516 -29.36 -6.03 -12.99
C ASP A 516 -29.69 -6.38 -11.54
N GLU A 517 -28.86 -7.23 -10.92
CA GLU A 517 -29.00 -7.56 -9.50
C GLU A 517 -28.76 -6.33 -8.62
N TYR A 518 -27.73 -5.53 -8.91
CA TYR A 518 -27.42 -4.32 -8.17
C TYR A 518 -28.61 -3.35 -8.11
N PHE A 519 -29.21 -3.03 -9.27
CA PHE A 519 -30.38 -2.15 -9.31
C PHE A 519 -31.63 -2.80 -8.73
N SER A 520 -31.83 -4.11 -8.91
CA SER A 520 -32.93 -4.83 -8.28
C SER A 520 -32.83 -4.82 -6.74
N VAL A 521 -31.61 -4.98 -6.20
CA VAL A 521 -31.36 -4.90 -4.76
C VAL A 521 -31.60 -3.48 -4.26
N LEU A 522 -31.10 -2.45 -4.98
CA LEU A 522 -31.36 -1.06 -4.64
C LEU A 522 -32.86 -0.77 -4.54
N GLU A 523 -33.64 -1.09 -5.58
CA GLU A 523 -35.09 -0.87 -5.57
C GLU A 523 -35.78 -1.61 -4.42
N LYS A 524 -35.41 -2.89 -4.20
CA LYS A 524 -35.97 -3.69 -3.11
C LYS A 524 -35.69 -3.06 -1.74
N VAL A 525 -34.45 -2.68 -1.46
CA VAL A 525 -34.05 -2.11 -0.16
C VAL A 525 -34.68 -0.73 0.04
N LEU A 526 -34.68 0.12 -0.99
CA LEU A 526 -35.26 1.46 -0.93
C LEU A 526 -36.78 1.45 -0.74
N SER A 527 -37.47 0.40 -1.22
CA SER A 527 -38.92 0.27 -1.04
C SER A 527 -39.35 0.03 0.42
N ASP A 528 -38.46 -0.49 1.27
CA ASP A 528 -38.72 -0.76 2.69
C ASP A 528 -37.42 -0.78 3.52
N LEU A 529 -36.83 0.41 3.71
CA LEU A 529 -35.59 0.56 4.47
C LEU A 529 -35.69 0.04 5.92
N PRO A 530 -36.78 0.28 6.68
CA PRO A 530 -36.92 -0.27 8.02
C PRO A 530 -36.84 -1.80 8.08
N ALA A 531 -37.47 -2.51 7.14
CA ALA A 531 -37.44 -3.98 7.11
C ALA A 531 -36.06 -4.56 6.73
N HIS A 532 -35.18 -3.75 6.13
CA HIS A 532 -33.83 -4.16 5.74
C HIS A 532 -32.75 -3.75 6.76
N ARG A 533 -33.11 -3.18 7.92
CA ARG A 533 -32.17 -3.03 9.04
C ARG A 533 -31.54 -4.39 9.37
N LEU A 534 -30.23 -4.40 9.61
CA LEU A 534 -29.54 -5.64 9.91
C LEU A 534 -30.06 -6.19 11.26
N PRO A 535 -30.46 -7.47 11.32
CA PRO A 535 -30.81 -8.09 12.59
C PRO A 535 -29.58 -8.20 13.49
N GLU A 536 -29.81 -8.31 14.81
CA GLU A 536 -28.75 -8.35 15.83
C GLU A 536 -27.66 -9.39 15.53
N GLU A 537 -28.02 -10.55 14.95
CA GLU A 537 -27.06 -11.58 14.57
C GLU A 537 -26.07 -11.10 13.48
N GLN A 538 -26.55 -10.36 12.48
CA GLN A 538 -25.69 -9.81 11.42
C GLN A 538 -24.83 -8.66 11.93
N VAL A 539 -25.37 -7.85 12.85
CA VAL A 539 -24.59 -6.81 13.55
C VAL A 539 -23.47 -7.46 14.37
N ALA A 540 -23.77 -8.50 15.15
CA ALA A 540 -22.78 -9.24 15.92
C ALA A 540 -21.69 -9.86 15.02
N LYS A 541 -22.06 -10.39 13.84
CA LYS A 541 -21.10 -10.87 12.84
C LYS A 541 -20.18 -9.74 12.33
N ALA A 542 -20.73 -8.55 12.05
CA ALA A 542 -19.94 -7.39 11.63
C ALA A 542 -18.95 -6.95 12.71
N TRP A 543 -19.38 -6.87 13.98
CA TRP A 543 -18.50 -6.56 15.12
C TRP A 543 -17.40 -7.60 15.32
N ASN A 544 -17.73 -8.90 15.25
CA ASN A 544 -16.76 -9.97 15.38
C ASN A 544 -15.72 -9.87 14.26
N TYR A 545 -16.18 -9.79 13.01
CA TYR A 545 -15.30 -9.63 11.87
C TYR A 545 -14.37 -8.41 11.99
N ALA A 546 -14.93 -7.25 12.36
CA ALA A 546 -14.17 -6.02 12.53
C ALA A 546 -13.07 -6.16 13.59
N TYR A 547 -13.37 -6.79 14.74
CA TYR A 547 -12.36 -7.02 15.77
C TYR A 547 -11.22 -7.88 15.23
N ARG A 548 -11.56 -9.03 14.62
CA ARG A 548 -10.55 -9.95 14.08
C ARG A 548 -9.70 -9.27 13.01
N PHE A 549 -10.32 -8.49 12.12
CA PHE A 549 -9.61 -7.76 11.07
C PHE A 549 -8.69 -6.65 11.62
N PHE A 550 -9.13 -5.87 12.61
CA PHE A 550 -8.32 -4.75 13.11
C PHE A 550 -7.25 -5.18 14.13
N PHE A 551 -7.44 -6.30 14.85
CA PHE A 551 -6.56 -6.68 15.96
C PHE A 551 -5.89 -8.05 15.85
N GLU A 552 -6.44 -8.99 15.07
CA GLU A 552 -5.84 -10.31 14.89
C GLU A 552 -5.16 -10.47 13.52
N TYR A 553 -5.72 -9.91 12.46
CA TYR A 553 -5.12 -9.92 11.12
C TYR A 553 -3.71 -9.29 11.06
N PRO A 554 -3.42 -8.16 11.74
CA PRO A 554 -2.06 -7.63 11.84
C PRO A 554 -1.24 -8.42 12.87
N HIS A 555 -0.04 -8.84 12.47
CA HIS A 555 0.88 -9.56 13.34
C HIS A 555 1.98 -8.64 13.87
N PRO A 556 2.52 -8.87 15.08
CA PRO A 556 3.64 -8.11 15.62
C PRO A 556 4.87 -8.19 14.70
N PHE A 557 5.52 -7.06 14.41
CA PHE A 557 6.74 -7.05 13.60
C PHE A 557 7.65 -5.87 13.96
N PRO A 558 8.98 -6.03 14.08
CA PRO A 558 9.82 -4.99 14.65
C PRO A 558 10.06 -3.77 13.74
N TRP A 559 10.00 -3.91 12.42
CA TRP A 559 10.53 -2.89 11.50
C TRP A 559 9.57 -2.49 10.36
N ARG A 560 9.02 -1.28 10.40
CA ARG A 560 8.21 -0.71 9.31
C ARG A 560 9.08 -0.10 8.22
N LEU A 561 8.62 -0.10 6.97
CA LEU A 561 9.37 0.50 5.85
C LEU A 561 9.71 1.99 6.04
N MET A 562 8.71 2.83 6.32
CA MET A 562 8.90 4.30 6.40
C MET A 562 9.68 4.76 7.64
N ASN A 563 9.69 3.96 8.71
CA ASN A 563 10.38 4.26 9.97
C ASN A 563 11.48 3.23 10.26
N PHE A 564 11.99 2.57 9.21
CA PHE A 564 12.86 1.42 9.34
C PHE A 564 14.05 1.68 10.26
N TRP A 565 14.71 2.82 10.07
CA TRP A 565 15.88 3.23 10.85
C TRP A 565 15.53 3.54 12.32
N ASP A 566 14.42 4.25 12.58
CA ASP A 566 13.96 4.54 13.95
C ASP A 566 13.54 3.26 14.68
N ASP A 567 12.87 2.35 13.98
CA ASP A 567 12.45 1.06 14.50
C ASP A 567 13.65 0.16 14.81
N LEU A 568 14.70 0.23 13.99
CA LEU A 568 15.95 -0.53 14.19
C LEU A 568 16.73 -0.06 15.43
N GLU A 569 16.66 1.22 15.79
CA GLU A 569 17.24 1.73 17.04
C GLU A 569 16.55 1.14 18.27
N VAL A 570 15.22 0.95 18.21
CA VAL A 570 14.42 0.35 19.30
C VAL A 570 14.57 -1.17 19.34
N TRP A 571 14.59 -1.80 18.17
CA TRP A 571 14.65 -3.24 17.97
C TRP A 571 15.88 -3.61 17.14
N PRO A 572 17.10 -3.53 17.69
CA PRO A 572 18.29 -3.99 16.98
C PRO A 572 18.24 -5.51 16.75
N VAL A 573 18.99 -6.01 15.78
CA VAL A 573 18.94 -7.43 15.35
C VAL A 573 19.19 -8.38 16.52
N GLU A 574 20.16 -8.07 17.39
CA GLU A 574 20.44 -8.85 18.60
C GLU A 574 19.21 -8.94 19.53
N LYS A 575 18.52 -7.82 19.76
CA LYS A 575 17.32 -7.78 20.60
C LYS A 575 16.18 -8.57 19.98
N VAL A 576 15.98 -8.46 18.67
CA VAL A 576 14.96 -9.23 17.93
C VAL A 576 15.21 -10.73 18.00
N LEU A 577 16.48 -11.16 17.91
CA LEU A 577 16.87 -12.57 18.01
C LEU A 577 16.94 -13.10 19.46
N SER A 578 16.89 -12.22 20.46
CA SER A 578 16.87 -12.59 21.87
C SER A 578 15.56 -13.24 22.30
N GLY A 579 15.50 -13.77 23.53
CA GLY A 579 14.26 -14.31 24.11
C GLY A 579 13.11 -13.30 24.18
N GLU A 580 13.40 -12.02 24.44
CA GLU A 580 12.39 -10.94 24.45
C GLU A 580 11.80 -10.75 23.04
N GLY A 581 12.67 -10.58 22.05
CA GLY A 581 12.26 -10.37 20.66
C GLY A 581 11.51 -11.58 20.09
N MET A 582 11.99 -12.79 20.38
CA MET A 582 11.33 -14.02 19.90
C MET A 582 10.00 -14.31 20.60
N ALA A 583 9.82 -13.88 21.85
CA ALA A 583 8.51 -13.95 22.51
C ALA A 583 7.48 -13.01 21.84
N GLN A 584 7.92 -11.87 21.29
CA GLN A 584 7.04 -10.90 20.65
C GLN A 584 6.83 -11.16 19.15
N PHE A 585 7.89 -11.49 18.41
CA PHE A 585 7.89 -11.53 16.93
C PHE A 585 8.15 -12.92 16.33
N GLY A 586 8.51 -13.91 17.16
CA GLY A 586 8.93 -15.22 16.69
C GLY A 586 7.89 -15.95 15.85
N GLU A 587 6.61 -15.81 16.19
CA GLU A 587 5.49 -16.37 15.44
C GLU A 587 5.36 -15.73 14.04
N THR A 588 5.49 -14.40 13.95
CA THR A 588 5.50 -13.68 12.67
C THR A 588 6.64 -14.13 11.76
N PHE A 589 7.84 -14.39 12.30
CA PHE A 589 8.96 -14.91 11.50
C PHE A 589 8.70 -16.31 10.96
N LYS A 590 7.99 -17.16 11.69
CA LYS A 590 7.54 -18.47 11.20
C LYS A 590 6.55 -18.34 10.04
N PHE A 591 5.60 -17.41 10.15
CA PHE A 591 4.65 -17.13 9.08
C PHE A 591 5.34 -16.60 7.82
N LEU A 592 6.34 -15.72 7.97
CA LEU A 592 7.14 -15.17 6.86
C LEU A 592 7.92 -16.24 6.08
N VAL A 593 8.18 -17.41 6.68
CA VAL A 593 8.80 -18.56 6.02
C VAL A 593 7.79 -19.66 5.68
N GLY A 594 6.50 -19.36 5.71
CA GLY A 594 5.42 -20.25 5.26
C GLY A 594 5.05 -21.37 6.23
N GLU A 595 5.23 -21.18 7.54
CA GLU A 595 4.45 -21.96 8.51
C GLU A 595 3.00 -21.48 8.52
N PRO A 596 1.98 -22.36 8.58
CA PRO A 596 0.58 -21.95 8.61
C PRO A 596 0.28 -20.96 9.74
N PHE A 597 -0.66 -20.05 9.51
CA PHE A 597 -1.12 -19.15 10.56
C PHE A 597 -1.64 -19.94 11.77
N SER A 598 -1.09 -19.62 12.94
CA SER A 598 -1.58 -20.04 14.24
C SER A 598 -2.16 -18.85 14.98
N TRP A 599 -3.09 -19.15 15.88
CA TRP A 599 -3.75 -18.15 16.72
C TRP A 599 -3.56 -18.57 18.16
N LYS A 600 -3.25 -17.62 19.03
CA LYS A 600 -3.35 -17.86 20.47
C LYS A 600 -4.84 -17.96 20.83
N ASP A 601 -5.16 -18.87 21.73
CA ASP A 601 -6.54 -19.12 22.16
C ASP A 601 -7.22 -17.83 22.61
#